data_AF-A0A9Q1H9P3-F1
#
_entry.id   AF-A0A9Q1H9P3-F1
#
_cell.length_a   1.000
_cell.length_b   1.000
_cell.length_c   1.000
_cell.angle_alpha   90.00
_cell.angle_beta   90.00
_cell.angle_gamma   90.00
#
_symmetry.space_group_name_H-M   'P 1'
#
loop_
_entity.id
_entity.type
_entity.pdbx_description
1 polymer ?
#
loop_
_entity_poly.entity_id
_entity_poly.type
_entity_poly.pdbx_seq_one_letter_code
_entity_poly.pdbx_strand_id
1 'polypeptide(L)'
;MSESEQKRLHQLLRAEELGDRKPNQLLRRMRQLLGDRTLGESILKQLFLQRLPTNAQLILASMSDTATVEQLAVTADKIIEVHSEPAVNTLASATSQPSATASESSDLEAQVAALTKHVETLTCQLQGRTWAQAIQT
;
A
#
# COMPACT_ATOMS: atom_id res chain seq x y z
N MET A 1 -16.58 6.77 -28.57
CA MET A 1 -15.54 6.63 -27.54
C MET A 1 -14.24 6.33 -28.26
N SER A 2 -13.37 7.32 -28.39
CA SER A 2 -12.14 7.30 -29.18
C SER A 2 -11.01 6.65 -28.37
N GLU A 3 -10.19 5.74 -28.91
CA GLU A 3 -9.19 4.91 -28.18
C GLU A 3 -8.37 5.62 -27.08
N SER A 4 -8.10 6.91 -27.25
CA SER A 4 -7.41 7.75 -26.27
C SER A 4 -8.22 7.97 -24.97
N GLU A 5 -9.55 8.04 -25.09
CA GLU A 5 -10.51 8.11 -23.99
C GLU A 5 -10.53 6.81 -23.19
N GLN A 6 -10.61 5.65 -23.87
CA GLN A 6 -10.53 4.35 -23.20
C GLN A 6 -9.18 4.17 -22.50
N LYS A 7 -8.07 4.57 -23.13
CA LYS A 7 -6.73 4.50 -22.51
C LYS A 7 -6.64 5.40 -21.27
N ARG A 8 -7.17 6.62 -21.31
CA ARG A 8 -7.20 7.51 -20.12
C ARG A 8 -8.12 7.00 -19.01
N LEU A 9 -9.29 6.47 -19.35
CA LEU A 9 -10.22 5.92 -18.37
C LEU A 9 -9.64 4.64 -17.75
N HIS A 10 -9.05 3.75 -18.56
CA HIS A 10 -8.27 2.62 -18.06
C HIS A 10 -7.11 3.10 -17.18
N GLN A 11 -6.42 4.17 -17.56
CA GLN A 11 -5.33 4.73 -16.75
C GLN A 11 -5.84 5.37 -15.46
N LEU A 12 -7.09 5.86 -15.39
CA LEU A 12 -7.73 6.35 -14.17
C LEU A 12 -8.15 5.20 -13.25
N LEU A 13 -8.73 4.16 -13.83
CA LEU A 13 -9.05 2.93 -13.11
C LEU A 13 -7.80 2.18 -12.65
N ARG A 14 -6.67 2.38 -13.36
CA ARG A 14 -5.35 1.85 -13.04
C ARG A 14 -4.48 2.85 -12.28
N ALA A 15 -4.91 4.10 -12.11
CA ALA A 15 -4.16 5.11 -11.38
C ALA A 15 -4.15 4.68 -9.92
N GLU A 16 -3.09 3.94 -9.60
CA GLU A 16 -2.54 3.59 -8.30
C GLU A 16 -3.53 3.53 -7.14
N GLU A 17 -3.68 2.31 -6.60
CA GLU A 17 -4.13 2.10 -5.22
C GLU A 17 -3.46 3.15 -4.32
N LEU A 18 -4.21 3.69 -3.36
CA LEU A 18 -3.76 4.81 -2.53
C LEU A 18 -2.35 4.58 -1.96
N GLY A 19 -1.95 3.32 -1.76
CA GLY A 19 -0.59 2.94 -1.37
C GLY A 19 -0.18 3.74 -0.13
N ASP A 20 0.97 4.40 -0.21
CA ASP A 20 1.45 5.34 0.82
C ASP A 20 1.16 6.82 0.49
N ARG A 21 0.36 7.10 -0.54
CA ARG A 21 0.13 8.47 -1.03
C ARG A 21 -1.06 9.13 -0.35
N LYS A 22 -0.93 10.44 -0.13
CA LYS A 22 -2.01 11.25 0.46
C LYS A 22 -3.23 11.30 -0.48
N PRO A 23 -4.46 11.14 0.04
CA PRO A 23 -5.72 11.33 -0.68
C PRO A 23 -5.78 12.59 -1.55
N ASN A 24 -5.29 13.74 -1.09
CA ASN A 24 -5.25 14.96 -1.92
C ASN A 24 -4.37 14.81 -3.17
N GLN A 25 -3.27 14.07 -3.07
CA GLN A 25 -2.37 13.84 -4.20
C GLN A 25 -3.03 12.95 -5.24
N LEU A 26 -3.78 11.93 -4.81
CA LEU A 26 -4.60 11.09 -5.68
C LEU A 26 -5.63 11.94 -6.45
N LEU A 27 -6.36 12.82 -5.75
CA LEU A 27 -7.36 13.68 -6.38
C LEU A 27 -6.74 14.60 -7.44
N ARG A 28 -5.60 15.22 -7.15
CA ARG A 28 -4.87 16.06 -8.13
C ARG A 28 -4.45 15.26 -9.36
N ARG A 29 -3.96 14.03 -9.16
CA ARG A 29 -3.57 13.15 -10.27
C ARG A 29 -4.77 12.73 -11.12
N MET A 30 -5.90 12.40 -10.49
CA MET A 30 -7.14 12.11 -11.19
C MET A 30 -7.56 13.30 -12.07
N ARG A 31 -7.53 14.53 -11.54
CA ARG A 31 -7.83 15.75 -12.32
C ARG A 31 -6.89 15.97 -13.49
N GLN A 32 -5.58 15.74 -13.30
CA GLN A 32 -4.61 15.83 -14.39
C GLN A 32 -4.88 14.83 -15.51
N LEU A 33 -5.34 13.62 -15.17
CA LEU A 33 -5.68 12.58 -16.15
C LEU A 33 -6.99 12.90 -16.90
N LEU A 34 -7.95 13.55 -16.23
CA LEU A 34 -9.18 14.04 -16.87
C LEU A 34 -8.87 15.17 -17.87
N GLY A 35 -7.92 16.04 -17.54
CA GLY A 35 -7.62 17.24 -18.32
C GLY A 35 -8.84 18.17 -18.41
N ASP A 36 -9.06 18.75 -19.58
CA ASP A 36 -10.15 19.70 -19.87
C ASP A 36 -11.53 19.04 -20.02
N ARG A 37 -11.62 17.71 -19.82
CA ARG A 37 -12.89 16.97 -19.86
C ARG A 37 -13.43 16.86 -18.44
N THR A 38 -14.51 17.55 -18.14
CA THR A 38 -15.24 17.40 -16.87
C THR A 38 -15.99 16.07 -16.87
N LEU A 39 -15.38 14.99 -16.33
CA LEU A 39 -16.23 13.94 -15.77
C LEU A 39 -17.07 14.61 -14.69
N GLY A 40 -18.39 14.37 -14.71
CA GLY A 40 -19.29 14.95 -13.73
C GLY A 40 -18.73 14.77 -12.32
N GLU A 41 -18.81 15.81 -11.49
CA GLU A 41 -18.20 15.81 -10.16
C GLU A 41 -18.63 14.60 -9.33
N SER A 42 -19.85 14.10 -9.55
CA SER A 42 -20.38 12.85 -8.97
C SER A 42 -19.54 11.62 -9.29
N ILE A 43 -19.11 11.45 -10.54
CA ILE A 43 -18.29 10.30 -10.99
C ILE A 43 -16.90 10.41 -10.38
N LEU A 44 -16.30 11.59 -10.42
CA LEU A 44 -14.97 11.82 -9.85
C LEU A 44 -14.99 11.56 -8.34
N LYS A 45 -16.06 11.99 -7.65
CA LYS A 45 -16.29 11.76 -6.23
C LYS A 45 -16.41 10.28 -5.89
N GLN A 46 -17.24 9.55 -6.63
CA GLN A 46 -17.44 8.13 -6.40
C GLN A 46 -16.17 7.33 -6.64
N LEU A 47 -15.42 7.66 -7.70
CA LEU A 47 -14.15 7.01 -8.00
C LEU A 47 -13.11 7.34 -6.91
N PHE A 48 -13.07 8.60 -6.44
CA PHE A 48 -12.21 9.01 -5.33
C PHE A 48 -12.50 8.23 -4.05
N LEU A 49 -13.76 8.11 -3.65
CA LEU A 49 -14.16 7.35 -2.46
C LEU A 49 -13.82 5.87 -2.60
N GLN A 50 -14.07 5.25 -3.76
CA GLN A 50 -13.74 3.84 -3.98
C GLN A 50 -12.25 3.52 -3.83
N ARG A 51 -11.37 4.52 -4.01
CA ARG A 51 -9.92 4.36 -3.94
C ARG A 51 -9.36 4.59 -2.53
N LEU A 52 -10.15 5.10 -1.61
CA LEU A 52 -9.74 5.27 -0.21
C LEU A 52 -9.79 3.93 0.55
N PRO A 53 -9.06 3.78 1.67
CA PRO A 53 -9.20 2.62 2.54
C PRO A 53 -10.59 2.63 3.19
N THR A 54 -11.11 1.45 3.52
CA THR A 54 -12.46 1.27 4.10
C THR A 54 -12.72 2.18 5.31
N ASN A 55 -11.69 2.40 6.14
CA ASN A 55 -11.74 3.23 7.34
C ASN A 55 -12.11 4.68 6.99
N ALA A 56 -11.45 5.24 5.99
CA ALA A 56 -11.72 6.59 5.52
C ALA A 56 -13.05 6.66 4.76
N GLN A 57 -13.39 5.64 3.98
CA GLN A 57 -14.68 5.56 3.29
C GLN A 57 -15.86 5.63 4.26
N LEU A 58 -15.82 4.87 5.36
CA LEU A 58 -16.88 4.82 6.37
C LEU A 58 -17.14 6.20 7.00
N ILE A 59 -16.08 6.92 7.34
CA ILE A 59 -16.19 8.24 7.96
C ILE A 59 -16.71 9.27 6.94
N LEU A 60 -16.18 9.22 5.72
CA LEU A 60 -16.51 10.15 4.64
C LEU A 60 -17.87 9.87 3.99
N ALA A 61 -18.43 8.67 4.13
CA ALA A 61 -19.72 8.30 3.55
C ALA A 61 -20.84 9.27 3.98
N SER A 62 -20.84 9.69 5.26
CA SER A 62 -21.79 10.66 5.81
C SER A 62 -21.68 12.07 5.18
N MET A 63 -20.47 12.45 4.75
CA MET A 63 -20.18 13.75 4.13
C MET A 63 -20.23 13.68 2.59
N SER A 64 -20.43 12.49 2.03
CA SER A 64 -20.32 12.22 0.60
C SER A 64 -21.48 12.77 -0.23
N ASP A 65 -22.55 13.25 0.37
CA ASP A 65 -23.65 13.91 -0.37
C ASP A 65 -23.56 15.44 -0.32
N THR A 66 -23.00 16.00 0.75
CA THR A 66 -23.01 17.44 1.03
C THR A 66 -21.68 18.14 0.74
N ALA A 67 -20.55 17.44 0.88
CA ALA A 67 -19.22 18.02 0.70
C ALA A 67 -18.69 17.87 -0.72
N THR A 68 -17.85 18.81 -1.16
CA THR A 68 -17.13 18.72 -2.44
C THR A 68 -16.03 17.66 -2.39
N VAL A 69 -15.54 17.19 -3.55
CA VAL A 69 -14.46 16.20 -3.59
C VAL A 69 -13.16 16.73 -2.97
N GLU A 70 -12.92 18.03 -3.09
CA GLU A 70 -11.75 18.69 -2.49
C GLU A 70 -11.83 18.65 -0.95
N GLN A 71 -13.00 18.95 -0.39
CA GLN A 71 -13.23 18.84 1.06
C GLN A 71 -13.13 17.40 1.56
N LEU A 72 -13.63 16.44 0.77
CA LEU A 72 -13.48 15.02 1.07
C LEU A 72 -12.01 14.62 1.08
N ALA A 73 -11.19 15.13 0.15
CA ALA A 73 -9.77 14.80 0.10
C ALA A 73 -8.96 15.40 1.25
N VAL A 74 -9.25 16.65 1.65
CA VAL A 74 -8.65 17.25 2.85
C VAL A 74 -9.03 16.49 4.11
N THR A 75 -10.30 16.08 4.23
CA THR A 75 -10.75 15.31 5.39
C THR A 75 -10.15 13.89 5.37
N ALA A 76 -10.06 13.26 4.20
CA ALA A 76 -9.42 11.96 4.01
C ALA A 76 -7.95 11.99 4.42
N ASP A 77 -7.20 13.03 4.04
CA ASP A 77 -5.80 13.20 4.46
C ASP A 77 -5.68 13.17 6.00
N LYS A 78 -6.55 13.91 6.70
CA LYS A 78 -6.56 13.94 8.17
C LYS A 78 -6.94 12.61 8.80
N ILE A 79 -7.93 11.92 8.23
CA ILE A 79 -8.37 10.60 8.72
C ILE A 79 -7.23 9.61 8.60
N ILE A 80 -6.54 9.58 7.45
CA ILE A 80 -5.43 8.67 7.24
C ILE A 80 -4.23 9.03 8.12
N GLU A 81 -3.96 10.31 8.35
CA GLU A 81 -2.93 10.76 9.31
C GLU A 81 -3.22 10.27 10.73
N VAL A 82 -4.47 10.43 11.22
CA VAL A 82 -4.90 9.98 12.55
C VAL A 82 -4.85 8.45 12.69
N HIS A 83 -5.16 7.70 11.63
CA HIS A 83 -5.12 6.23 11.64
C HIS A 83 -3.74 5.64 11.29
N SER A 84 -2.83 6.46 10.76
CA SER A 84 -1.44 6.07 10.51
C SER A 84 -0.56 6.28 11.74
N GLU A 85 -1.02 7.03 12.74
CA GLU A 85 -0.42 6.95 14.07
C GLU A 85 -0.70 5.55 14.64
N PRO A 86 0.33 4.82 15.11
CA PRO A 86 0.07 3.61 15.87
C PRO A 86 -0.79 4.05 17.04
N ALA A 87 -1.96 3.43 17.19
CA ALA A 87 -2.84 3.66 18.32
C ALA A 87 -1.97 3.75 19.59
N VAL A 88 -1.96 4.94 20.19
CA VAL A 88 -1.25 5.21 21.44
C VAL A 88 -1.95 4.40 22.54
N ASN A 89 -1.60 3.12 22.62
CA ASN A 89 -1.75 2.31 23.81
C ASN A 89 -0.57 2.66 24.74
N THR A 90 -0.55 3.89 25.23
CA THR A 90 0.26 4.23 26.41
C THR A 90 -0.64 4.97 27.39
N LEU A 91 -1.59 4.24 27.94
CA LEU A 91 -2.04 4.53 29.29
C LEU A 91 -0.81 4.48 30.20
N ALA A 92 -0.67 5.53 31.01
CA ALA A 92 0.37 5.68 32.00
C ALA A 92 0.57 4.37 32.79
N SER A 93 1.75 3.79 32.64
CA SER A 93 2.36 2.99 33.70
C SER A 93 3.83 3.33 33.69
N ALA A 94 4.18 4.26 34.58
CA ALA A 94 5.51 4.37 35.10
C ALA A 94 5.85 3.02 35.75
N THR A 95 6.46 2.10 35.00
CA THR A 95 7.35 1.03 35.46
C THR A 95 7.94 0.37 34.21
N SER A 96 9.24 0.62 34.00
CA SER A 96 10.24 -0.16 33.29
C SER A 96 9.79 -1.37 32.44
N GLN A 97 9.94 -1.31 31.10
CA GLN A 97 10.49 -2.39 30.25
C GLN A 97 10.53 -2.04 28.75
N PRO A 98 11.67 -2.20 28.05
CA PRO A 98 11.72 -2.23 26.59
C PRO A 98 12.03 -3.66 26.11
N SER A 99 11.04 -4.48 25.74
CA SER A 99 11.29 -5.81 25.15
C SER A 99 10.06 -6.34 24.40
N ALA A 100 9.93 -6.06 23.09
CA ALA A 100 9.04 -6.84 22.21
C ALA A 100 9.46 -6.79 20.73
N THR A 101 10.08 -5.70 20.26
CA THR A 101 10.51 -5.58 18.85
C THR A 101 11.85 -6.25 18.54
N ALA A 102 12.67 -6.55 19.55
CA ALA A 102 13.96 -7.23 19.38
C ALA A 102 13.81 -8.74 19.09
N SER A 103 12.71 -9.35 19.56
CA SER A 103 12.46 -10.78 19.39
C SER A 103 12.11 -11.11 17.94
N GLU A 104 11.23 -10.32 17.31
CA GLU A 104 10.81 -10.55 15.92
C GLU A 104 11.99 -10.37 14.93
N SER A 105 12.87 -9.40 15.17
CA SER A 105 14.10 -9.25 14.36
C SER A 105 15.06 -10.42 14.53
N SER A 106 15.18 -10.97 15.75
CA SER A 106 16.03 -12.13 16.02
C SER A 106 15.47 -13.41 15.39
N ASP A 107 14.15 -13.60 15.42
CA ASP A 107 13.47 -14.75 14.80
C ASP A 107 13.56 -14.70 13.26
N LEU A 108 13.44 -13.50 12.67
CA LEU A 108 13.66 -13.29 11.24
C LEU A 108 15.12 -13.54 10.83
N GLU A 109 16.08 -13.05 11.62
CA GLU A 109 17.51 -13.28 11.36
C GLU A 109 17.88 -14.77 11.45
N ALA A 110 17.32 -15.48 12.43
CA ALA A 110 17.48 -16.94 12.56
C ALA A 110 16.90 -17.70 11.36
N GLN A 111 15.74 -17.27 10.84
CA GLN A 111 15.14 -17.86 9.64
C GLN A 111 15.98 -17.59 8.38
N VAL A 112 16.54 -16.38 8.22
CA VAL A 112 17.44 -16.06 7.11
C VAL A 112 18.72 -16.90 7.17
N ALA A 113 19.31 -17.08 8.37
CA ALA A 113 20.48 -17.92 8.55
C ALA A 113 20.18 -19.41 8.23
N ALA A 114 19.04 -19.93 8.69
CA ALA A 114 18.62 -21.30 8.41
C ALA A 114 18.38 -21.54 6.91
N LEU A 115 17.75 -20.58 6.23
CA LEU A 115 17.51 -20.67 4.79
C LEU A 115 18.81 -20.60 3.99
N THR A 116 19.73 -19.72 4.39
CA THR A 116 21.06 -19.59 3.77
C THR A 116 21.82 -20.91 3.85
N LYS A 117 21.83 -21.56 5.01
CA LYS A 117 22.44 -22.88 5.19
C LYS A 117 21.82 -23.96 4.30
N HIS A 118 20.49 -23.91 4.10
CA HIS A 118 19.79 -24.85 3.22
C HIS A 118 20.17 -24.63 1.75
N VAL A 119 20.30 -23.36 1.33
CA VAL A 119 20.76 -23.01 -0.02
C VAL A 119 22.20 -23.45 -0.26
N GLU A 120 23.11 -23.25 0.70
CA GLU A 120 24.49 -23.75 0.61
C GLU A 120 24.55 -25.27 0.51
N THR A 121 23.74 -25.98 1.30
CA THR A 121 23.66 -27.45 1.28
C THR A 121 23.17 -27.95 -0.07
N LEU A 122 22.10 -27.36 -0.61
CA LEU A 122 21.57 -27.69 -1.93
C LEU A 122 22.59 -27.37 -3.03
N THR A 123 23.30 -26.25 -2.92
CA THR A 123 24.34 -25.85 -3.89
C THR A 123 25.50 -26.85 -3.88
N CYS A 124 25.94 -27.30 -2.72
CA CYS A 124 26.98 -28.33 -2.60
C CYS A 124 26.53 -29.69 -3.15
N GLN A 125 25.28 -30.09 -2.92
CA GLN A 125 24.74 -31.33 -3.49
C GLN A 125 24.66 -31.29 -5.01
N LEU A 126 24.25 -30.17 -5.58
CA LEU A 126 24.19 -29.99 -7.02
C LEU A 126 25.61 -29.98 -7.62
N GLN A 127 26.56 -29.28 -7.01
CA GLN A 127 27.96 -29.32 -7.44
C GLN A 127 28.54 -30.74 -7.37
N GLY A 128 28.35 -31.45 -6.25
CA GLY A 128 28.82 -32.84 -6.11
C GLY A 128 28.23 -33.79 -7.16
N ARG A 129 26.95 -33.63 -7.51
CA ARG A 129 26.31 -34.37 -8.61
C ARG A 129 26.90 -34.01 -9.97
N THR A 130 27.18 -32.73 -10.23
CA THR A 130 27.80 -32.30 -11.49
C THR A 130 29.24 -32.80 -11.64
N TRP A 131 30.04 -32.80 -10.55
CA TRP A 131 31.40 -33.34 -10.55
C TRP A 131 31.41 -34.85 -10.75
N ALA A 132 30.46 -35.59 -10.15
CA ALA A 132 30.33 -37.03 -10.34
C ALA A 132 29.97 -37.41 -11.80
N GLN A 133 29.17 -36.59 -12.49
CA GLN A 133 28.82 -36.83 -13.90
C GLN A 133 29.95 -36.48 -14.88
N ALA A 134 30.80 -35.50 -14.56
CA ALA A 134 31.89 -35.07 -15.44
C ALA A 134 33.11 -36.00 -15.47
N ILE A 135 33.27 -36.88 -14.47
CA ILE A 135 34.40 -37.82 -14.38
C ILE A 135 34.08 -39.15 -15.11
N GLN A 136 32.83 -39.36 -15.53
CA GLN A 136 32.33 -40.63 -16.05
C GLN A 136 32.10 -40.65 -17.58
N THR A 137 32.63 -39.65 -18.30
CA THR A 137 32.65 -39.53 -19.77
C THR A 137 34.07 -39.35 -20.26
#